data_AF-A0A1S2QU61-F1
#
_entry.id   AF-A0A1S2QU61-F1
#
_cell.length_a   1.000
_cell.length_b   1.000
_cell.length_c   1.000
_cell.angle_alpha   90.00
_cell.angle_beta   90.00
_cell.angle_gamma   90.00
#
_symmetry.space_group_name_H-M   'P 1'
#
loop_
_entity.id
_entity.type
_entity.pdbx_description
1 polymer ?
#
loop_
_entity_poly.entity_id
_entity_poly.type
_entity_poly.pdbx_seq_one_letter_code
_entity_poly.pdbx_strand_id
1 'polypeptide(L)'
;MISKKGAIWLSVIVSQGLFVALIPIWIKLFTYLHQVVMLVVWFGLTIFIFYLVFLITKNTITIPRSVLTITLLIYTCCLLVLIFFRPSDQEYQTYNLVPFKTISFYFSGKVSFLIAFYNLAANVLLFIPYGIYATISAKKKRKSKLKRIAAPIIAIAFIEILQFITKTGSLDIDDLILNVFGVYLGYGLPGITRIIRY
;
A
#
# COMPACT_ATOMS: atom_id res chain seq x y z
N MET A 1 -30.55 -10.14 -3.89
CA MET A 1 -29.25 -9.65 -4.43
C MET A 1 -29.26 -8.13 -4.40
N ILE A 2 -28.28 -7.49 -3.74
CA ILE A 2 -28.17 -6.03 -3.74
C ILE A 2 -27.71 -5.56 -5.13
N SER A 3 -28.43 -4.60 -5.72
CA SER A 3 -28.09 -4.04 -7.03
C SER A 3 -26.71 -3.37 -7.00
N LYS A 4 -26.05 -3.22 -8.16
CA LYS A 4 -24.76 -2.52 -8.24
C LYS A 4 -24.81 -1.11 -7.64
N LYS A 5 -25.89 -0.36 -7.90
CA LYS A 5 -26.12 0.96 -7.29
C LYS A 5 -26.28 0.86 -5.77
N GLY A 6 -27.04 -0.12 -5.29
CA GLY A 6 -27.20 -0.38 -3.86
C GLY A 6 -25.87 -0.74 -3.17
N ALA A 7 -25.01 -1.52 -3.82
CA ALA A 7 -23.70 -1.88 -3.28
C ALA A 7 -22.76 -0.66 -3.18
N ILE A 8 -22.81 0.26 -4.15
CA ILE A 8 -22.05 1.52 -4.10
C ILE A 8 -22.52 2.36 -2.90
N TRP A 9 -23.83 2.58 -2.76
CA TRP A 9 -24.38 3.35 -1.65
C TRP A 9 -24.07 2.71 -0.29
N LEU A 10 -24.23 1.39 -0.18
CA LEU A 10 -23.88 0.65 1.03
C LEU A 10 -22.40 0.83 1.38
N SER A 11 -21.51 0.78 0.39
CA SER A 11 -20.07 0.97 0.60
C SER A 11 -19.77 2.35 1.20
N VAL A 12 -20.38 3.39 0.66
CA VAL A 12 -20.18 4.78 1.13
C VAL A 12 -20.76 4.97 2.52
N ILE A 13 -22.00 4.52 2.77
CA ILE A 13 -22.65 4.67 4.07
C ILE A 13 -21.85 3.93 5.16
N VAL A 14 -21.44 2.69 4.90
CA VAL A 14 -20.67 1.89 5.86
C VAL A 14 -19.29 2.51 6.09
N SER A 15 -18.60 2.98 5.04
CA SER A 15 -17.26 3.55 5.21
C SER A 15 -17.29 4.86 6.00
N GLN A 16 -18.23 5.77 5.70
CA GLN A 16 -18.36 7.04 6.42
C GLN A 16 -18.86 6.81 7.86
N GLY A 17 -19.84 5.93 8.05
CA GLY A 17 -20.33 5.58 9.39
C GLY A 17 -19.23 4.99 10.27
N LEU A 18 -18.42 4.08 9.72
CA LEU A 18 -17.29 3.49 10.44
C LEU A 18 -16.19 4.52 10.72
N PHE A 19 -15.89 5.40 9.76
CA PHE A 19 -14.90 6.46 9.97
C PHE A 19 -15.30 7.41 11.11
N VAL A 20 -16.58 7.82 11.15
CA VAL A 20 -17.13 8.67 12.21
C VAL A 20 -17.13 7.95 13.56
N ALA A 21 -17.52 6.67 13.59
CA ALA A 21 -17.50 5.87 14.82
C ALA A 21 -16.10 5.76 15.45
N LEU A 22 -15.05 5.80 14.61
CA LEU A 22 -13.65 5.71 15.04
C LEU A 22 -13.01 7.08 15.35
N ILE A 23 -13.76 8.19 15.32
CA ILE A 23 -13.27 9.54 15.69
C ILE A 23 -12.48 9.56 17.02
N PRO A 24 -12.91 8.90 18.11
CA PRO A 24 -12.16 8.92 19.37
C PRO A 24 -10.74 8.33 19.24
N ILE A 25 -10.56 7.37 18.32
CA ILE A 25 -9.27 6.76 18.02
C ILE A 25 -8.44 7.69 17.13
N TRP A 26 -9.08 8.31 16.13
CA TRP A 26 -8.43 9.28 15.24
C TRP A 26 -7.88 10.49 15.97
N ILE A 27 -8.60 11.01 16.97
CA ILE A 27 -8.13 12.13 17.80
C ILE A 27 -6.85 11.76 18.54
N LYS A 28 -6.74 10.52 19.05
CA LYS A 28 -5.48 10.05 19.65
C LYS A 28 -4.37 9.94 18.62
N LEU A 29 -4.67 9.44 17.42
CA LEU A 29 -3.70 9.38 16.32
C LEU A 29 -3.20 10.77 15.90
N PHE A 30 -4.07 11.78 15.88
CA PHE A 30 -3.75 13.17 15.53
C PHE A 30 -2.69 13.78 16.44
N THR A 31 -2.64 13.38 17.71
CA THR A 31 -1.60 13.84 18.64
C THR A 31 -0.20 13.34 18.25
N TYR A 32 -0.11 12.24 17.50
CA TYR A 32 1.15 11.60 17.13
C TYR A 32 1.50 11.70 15.64
N LEU A 33 0.54 12.01 14.76
CA LEU A 33 0.68 11.91 13.32
C LEU A 33 0.22 13.18 12.60
N HIS A 34 0.89 13.49 11.50
CA HIS A 34 0.59 14.65 10.66
C HIS A 34 -0.83 14.56 10.07
N GLN A 35 -1.50 15.70 9.88
CA GLN A 35 -2.90 15.79 9.42
C GLN A 35 -3.15 15.07 8.08
N VAL A 36 -2.14 15.00 7.21
CA VAL A 36 -2.19 14.26 5.94
C VAL A 36 -2.49 12.77 6.14
N VAL A 37 -2.04 12.18 7.24
CA VAL A 37 -2.28 10.76 7.55
C VAL A 37 -3.77 10.46 7.68
N MET A 38 -4.57 11.41 8.18
CA MET A 38 -6.02 11.26 8.27
C MET A 38 -6.69 11.10 6.92
N LEU A 39 -6.25 11.87 5.91
CA LEU A 39 -6.74 11.73 4.55
C LEU A 39 -6.39 10.35 3.99
N VAL A 40 -5.16 9.90 4.19
CA VAL A 40 -4.71 8.58 3.75
C VAL A 40 -5.53 7.47 4.40
N VAL A 41 -5.76 7.55 5.71
CA VAL A 41 -6.57 6.59 6.46
C VAL A 41 -8.03 6.61 5.98
N TRP A 42 -8.61 7.79 5.77
CA TRP A 42 -9.98 7.93 5.28
C TRP A 42 -10.17 7.33 3.89
N PHE A 43 -9.28 7.64 2.95
CA PHE A 43 -9.29 7.05 1.61
C PHE A 43 -9.05 5.54 1.67
N GLY A 44 -8.07 5.09 2.46
CA GLY A 44 -7.73 3.68 2.64
C GLY A 44 -8.89 2.87 3.18
N LEU A 45 -9.55 3.36 4.24
CA LEU A 45 -10.74 2.75 4.82
C LEU A 45 -11.88 2.67 3.81
N THR A 46 -12.12 3.76 3.09
CA THR A 46 -13.18 3.81 2.07
C THR A 46 -12.94 2.81 0.95
N ILE A 47 -11.71 2.72 0.42
CA ILE A 47 -11.35 1.73 -0.60
C ILE A 47 -11.49 0.31 -0.06
N PHE A 48 -11.06 0.06 1.18
CA PHE A 48 -11.13 -1.26 1.80
C PHE A 48 -12.58 -1.73 2.00
N ILE A 49 -13.44 -0.88 2.57
CA ILE A 49 -14.86 -1.18 2.76
C ILE A 49 -15.55 -1.38 1.41
N PHE A 50 -15.24 -0.54 0.42
CA PHE A 50 -15.78 -0.70 -0.93
C PHE A 50 -15.38 -2.05 -1.54
N TYR A 51 -14.12 -2.46 -1.39
CA TYR A 51 -13.66 -3.80 -1.80
C TYR A 51 -14.44 -4.91 -1.08
N LEU A 52 -14.61 -4.84 0.25
CA LEU A 52 -15.34 -5.84 1.02
C LEU A 52 -16.82 -5.94 0.62
N VAL A 53 -17.50 -4.81 0.45
CA VAL A 53 -18.91 -4.79 0.04
C VAL A 53 -19.07 -5.39 -1.35
N PHE A 54 -18.18 -5.07 -2.29
CA PHE A 54 -18.22 -5.67 -3.62
C PHE A 54 -17.90 -7.17 -3.62
N LEU A 55 -17.00 -7.62 -2.72
CA LEU A 55 -16.70 -9.03 -2.52
C LEU A 55 -17.90 -9.80 -1.99
N ILE A 56 -18.57 -9.27 -0.95
CA ILE A 56 -19.73 -9.89 -0.28
C ILE A 56 -20.95 -9.88 -1.19
N THR A 57 -21.24 -8.75 -1.84
CA THR A 57 -22.41 -8.61 -2.73
C THR A 57 -22.21 -9.28 -4.09
N LYS A 58 -21.00 -9.79 -4.38
CA LYS A 58 -20.59 -10.43 -5.65
C LYS A 58 -20.86 -9.54 -6.88
N ASN A 59 -20.91 -8.23 -6.68
CA ASN A 59 -21.07 -7.26 -7.76
C ASN A 59 -19.75 -7.05 -8.52
N THR A 60 -19.84 -6.66 -9.78
CA THR A 60 -18.66 -6.41 -10.63
C THR A 60 -18.62 -4.98 -11.15
N ILE A 61 -17.42 -4.43 -11.26
CA ILE A 61 -17.13 -3.11 -11.82
C ILE A 61 -16.31 -3.29 -13.09
N THR A 62 -16.76 -2.64 -14.15
CA THR A 62 -16.04 -2.54 -15.42
C THR A 62 -15.15 -1.31 -15.38
N ILE A 63 -13.84 -1.50 -15.25
CA ILE A 63 -12.86 -0.42 -15.27
C ILE A 63 -11.97 -0.62 -16.50
N PRO A 64 -11.86 0.36 -17.41
CA PRO A 64 -10.99 0.24 -18.57
C PRO A 64 -9.53 0.16 -18.12
N ARG A 65 -8.73 -0.63 -18.84
CA ARG A 65 -7.31 -0.81 -18.52
C ARG A 65 -6.53 0.50 -18.53
N SER A 66 -6.85 1.42 -19.44
CA SER A 66 -6.21 2.73 -19.53
C SER A 66 -6.33 3.51 -18.22
N VAL A 67 -7.51 3.52 -17.60
CA VAL A 67 -7.73 4.18 -16.30
C VAL A 67 -6.88 3.52 -15.22
N LEU A 68 -6.85 2.18 -15.13
CA LEU A 68 -6.00 1.48 -14.15
C LEU A 68 -4.52 1.82 -14.33
N THR A 69 -4.03 1.87 -15.57
CA THR A 69 -2.64 2.20 -15.87
C THR A 69 -2.33 3.66 -15.56
N ILE A 70 -3.20 4.61 -15.95
CA ILE A 70 -3.02 6.04 -15.68
C ILE A 70 -3.03 6.30 -14.17
N THR A 71 -3.98 5.70 -13.43
CA THR A 71 -4.01 5.81 -11.97
C THR A 71 -2.73 5.27 -11.34
N LEU A 72 -2.22 4.12 -11.80
CA LEU A 72 -0.96 3.57 -11.29
C LEU A 72 0.25 4.46 -11.65
N LEU A 73 0.27 5.07 -12.84
CA LEU A 73 1.34 5.98 -13.24
C LEU A 73 1.34 7.25 -12.38
N ILE A 74 0.18 7.88 -12.18
CA ILE A 74 0.04 9.03 -11.28
C ILE A 74 0.48 8.64 -9.87
N TYR A 75 0.01 7.50 -9.36
CA TYR A 75 0.42 6.97 -8.07
C TYR A 75 1.95 6.78 -7.96
N THR A 76 2.57 6.21 -9.00
CA THR A 76 4.02 5.98 -9.07
C THR A 76 4.77 7.30 -9.08
N CYS A 77 4.33 8.29 -9.86
CA CYS A 77 4.94 9.62 -9.88
C CYS A 77 4.86 10.30 -8.51
N CYS A 78 3.69 10.30 -7.87
CA CYS A 78 3.53 10.84 -6.52
C CYS A 78 4.45 10.12 -5.51
N LEU A 79 4.52 8.80 -5.58
CA LEU A 79 5.35 7.97 -4.71
C LEU A 79 6.83 8.26 -4.89
N LEU A 80 7.32 8.36 -6.13
CA LEU A 80 8.70 8.74 -6.42
C LEU A 80 9.00 10.15 -5.91
N VAL A 81 8.08 11.11 -6.08
CA VAL A 81 8.28 12.47 -5.53
C VAL A 81 8.37 12.41 -4.01
N LEU A 82 7.46 11.72 -3.33
CA LEU A 82 7.46 11.61 -1.87
C LEU A 82 8.71 10.94 -1.32
N ILE A 83 9.21 9.93 -2.02
CA ILE A 83 10.37 9.15 -1.59
C ILE A 83 11.69 9.90 -1.85
N PHE A 84 11.84 10.56 -3.00
CA PHE A 84 13.09 11.22 -3.38
C PHE A 84 13.20 12.67 -2.87
N PHE A 85 12.08 13.38 -2.64
CA PHE A 85 12.06 14.78 -2.17
C PHE A 85 11.72 14.90 -0.67
N ARG A 86 12.22 13.98 0.15
CA ARG A 86 12.04 14.04 1.61
C ARG A 86 12.85 15.21 2.20
N PRO A 87 12.30 16.04 3.10
CA PRO A 87 13.05 17.12 3.75
C PRO A 87 14.29 16.57 4.49
N SER A 88 15.46 17.07 4.09
CA SER A 88 16.79 16.53 4.39
C SER A 88 17.35 16.93 5.74
N ASP A 89 16.64 16.65 6.84
CA ASP A 89 17.15 16.97 8.20
C ASP A 89 17.89 15.81 8.88
N GLN A 90 18.14 14.68 8.19
CA GLN A 90 18.86 13.54 8.77
C GLN A 90 20.01 13.06 7.88
N GLU A 91 21.12 12.70 8.53
CA GLU A 91 22.30 12.10 7.88
C GLU A 91 21.96 10.70 7.34
N TYR A 92 21.40 10.65 6.14
CA TYR A 92 21.10 9.39 5.44
C TYR A 92 22.36 8.81 4.78
N GLN A 93 23.26 8.26 5.59
CA GLN A 93 24.29 7.32 5.14
C GLN A 93 24.37 6.09 6.06
N THR A 94 23.23 5.61 6.51
CA THR A 94 23.14 4.32 7.20
C THR A 94 22.76 3.25 6.18
N TYR A 95 23.49 2.13 6.21
CA TYR A 95 23.13 0.92 5.48
C TYR A 95 22.87 -0.18 6.51
N ASN A 96 21.72 -0.83 6.39
CA ASN A 96 21.39 -2.03 7.14
C ASN A 96 21.20 -3.19 6.18
N LEU A 97 22.18 -4.09 6.16
CA LEU A 97 22.11 -5.33 5.39
C LEU A 97 21.81 -6.54 6.27
N VAL A 98 21.59 -6.34 7.57
CA VAL A 98 21.25 -7.41 8.52
C VAL A 98 19.72 -7.56 8.54
N PRO A 99 19.18 -8.69 8.05
CA PRO A 99 17.74 -8.91 8.04
C PRO A 99 17.15 -8.92 9.44
N PHE A 100 15.95 -8.38 9.56
CA PHE A 100 15.12 -8.24 10.74
C PHE A 100 15.70 -7.35 11.84
N LYS A 101 16.80 -6.62 11.60
CA LYS A 101 17.41 -5.74 12.61
C LYS A 101 16.51 -4.53 12.92
N THR A 102 16.03 -3.85 11.88
CA THR A 102 15.15 -2.68 12.01
C THR A 102 13.78 -3.10 12.51
N ILE A 103 13.26 -4.22 12.02
CA ILE A 103 12.01 -4.82 12.51
C ILE A 103 12.14 -5.13 14.02
N SER A 104 13.19 -5.82 14.45
CA SER A 104 13.42 -6.14 15.86
C SER A 104 13.59 -4.89 16.72
N PHE A 105 14.21 -3.84 16.19
CA PHE A 105 14.30 -2.55 16.88
C PHE A 105 12.92 -1.94 17.13
N TYR A 106 12.02 -1.95 16.15
CA TYR A 106 10.63 -1.50 16.34
C TYR A 106 9.86 -2.34 17.37
N PHE A 107 10.16 -3.65 17.46
CA PHE A 107 9.57 -4.53 18.47
C PHE A 107 10.26 -4.50 19.85
N SER A 108 11.41 -3.82 19.98
CA SER A 108 12.18 -3.78 21.23
C SER A 108 11.55 -2.96 22.37
N GLY A 109 10.41 -2.31 22.11
CA GLY A 109 9.72 -1.43 23.06
C GLY A 109 10.37 -0.05 23.25
N LYS A 110 11.51 0.20 22.58
CA LYS A 110 12.20 1.51 22.60
C LYS A 110 11.50 2.60 21.79
N VAL A 111 10.62 2.19 20.88
CA VAL A 111 9.80 3.07 20.05
C VAL A 111 8.33 2.85 20.43
N SER A 112 7.53 3.92 20.46
CA SER A 112 6.08 3.80 20.66
C SER A 112 5.48 2.81 19.68
N PHE A 113 4.64 1.91 20.17
CA PHE A 113 3.96 0.89 19.36
C PHE A 113 3.26 1.49 18.14
N LEU A 114 2.62 2.66 18.29
CA LEU A 114 1.93 3.34 17.19
C LEU A 114 2.89 3.79 16.07
N ILE A 115 4.08 4.28 16.43
CA ILE A 115 5.10 4.73 15.47
C ILE A 115 5.72 3.53 14.76
N ALA A 116 6.08 2.50 15.52
CA ALA A 116 6.58 1.23 14.98
C ALA A 116 5.58 0.61 13.99
N PHE A 117 4.31 0.50 14.40
CA PHE A 117 3.24 -0.01 13.54
C PHE A 117 3.06 0.84 12.29
N TYR A 118 3.04 2.17 12.43
CA TYR A 118 2.89 3.08 11.29
C TYR A 118 4.01 2.90 10.26
N ASN A 119 5.28 2.84 10.69
CA ASN A 119 6.41 2.68 9.76
C ASN A 119 6.38 1.32 9.05
N LEU A 120 6.17 0.24 9.79
CA LEU A 120 6.09 -1.11 9.20
C LEU A 120 4.89 -1.23 8.25
N ALA A 121 3.72 -0.73 8.65
CA ALA A 121 2.52 -0.77 7.82
C ALA A 121 2.65 0.11 6.58
N ALA A 122 3.23 1.30 6.68
CA ALA A 122 3.43 2.20 5.55
C ALA A 122 4.28 1.53 4.45
N ASN A 123 5.40 0.89 4.80
CA ASN A 123 6.25 0.17 3.85
C ASN A 123 5.47 -0.95 3.12
N VAL A 124 4.72 -1.76 3.85
CA VAL A 124 3.91 -2.83 3.24
C VAL A 124 2.79 -2.27 2.36
N LEU A 125 1.99 -1.34 2.88
CA LEU A 125 0.77 -0.85 2.21
C LEU A 125 1.09 -0.11 0.91
N LEU A 126 2.22 0.59 0.86
CA LEU A 126 2.65 1.40 -0.28
C LEU A 126 2.90 0.56 -1.55
N PHE A 127 3.21 -0.74 -1.40
CA PHE A 127 3.47 -1.61 -2.53
C PHE A 127 2.31 -2.55 -2.92
N ILE A 128 1.24 -2.63 -2.12
CA ILE A 128 0.04 -3.42 -2.43
C ILE A 128 -0.60 -3.07 -3.79
N PRO A 129 -0.75 -1.78 -4.18
CA PRO A 129 -1.38 -1.42 -5.46
C PRO A 129 -0.70 -2.04 -6.68
N TYR A 130 0.62 -2.18 -6.67
CA TYR A 130 1.38 -2.82 -7.75
C TYR A 130 1.05 -4.31 -7.87
N GLY A 131 0.89 -4.99 -6.73
CA GLY A 131 0.44 -6.39 -6.68
C GLY A 131 -0.96 -6.55 -7.29
N ILE A 132 -1.90 -5.71 -6.86
CA ILE A 132 -3.29 -5.69 -7.37
C ILE A 132 -3.29 -5.50 -8.89
N TYR A 133 -2.60 -4.46 -9.37
CA TYR A 133 -2.55 -4.13 -10.80
C TYR A 133 -1.97 -5.28 -11.63
N ALA A 134 -0.87 -5.89 -11.18
CA ALA A 134 -0.26 -6.99 -11.89
C ALA A 134 -1.13 -8.26 -11.86
N THR A 135 -1.90 -8.52 -10.79
CA THR A 135 -2.91 -9.58 -10.75
C THR A 135 -4.06 -9.34 -11.76
N ILE A 136 -4.58 -8.11 -11.83
CA ILE A 136 -5.64 -7.76 -12.80
C ILE A 136 -5.13 -7.88 -14.24
N SER A 137 -3.89 -7.42 -14.49
CA SER A 137 -3.26 -7.43 -15.81
C SER A 137 -2.82 -8.82 -16.27
N ALA A 138 -2.51 -9.73 -15.34
CA ALA A 138 -2.06 -11.10 -15.65
C ALA A 138 -3.16 -11.98 -16.27
N LYS A 139 -4.44 -11.61 -16.15
CA LYS A 139 -5.57 -12.40 -16.69
C LYS A 139 -5.46 -12.80 -18.17
N LYS A 140 -4.73 -12.03 -19.00
CA LYS A 140 -4.52 -12.37 -20.43
C LYS A 140 -3.15 -12.98 -20.76
N LYS A 141 -2.18 -12.95 -19.84
CA LYS A 141 -0.81 -13.43 -20.12
C LYS A 141 -0.42 -14.41 -19.02
N ARG A 142 -0.21 -15.69 -19.35
CA ARG A 142 0.48 -16.67 -18.49
C ARG A 142 1.92 -16.19 -18.27
N LYS A 143 2.12 -15.17 -17.44
CA LYS A 143 3.45 -14.80 -16.97
C LYS A 143 3.97 -15.97 -16.15
N SER A 144 5.21 -16.40 -16.41
CA SER A 144 5.89 -17.42 -15.61
C SER A 144 5.79 -17.05 -14.13
N LYS A 145 5.45 -18.04 -13.28
CA LYS A 145 5.39 -17.88 -11.81
C LYS A 145 6.68 -17.27 -11.25
N LEU A 146 7.82 -17.63 -11.87
CA LEU A 146 9.13 -17.07 -11.55
C LEU A 146 9.21 -15.55 -11.79
N LYS A 147 8.64 -15.06 -12.90
CA LYS A 147 8.62 -13.61 -13.20
C LYS A 147 7.77 -12.82 -12.20
N ARG A 148 6.72 -13.42 -11.63
CA ARG A 148 5.89 -12.77 -10.60
C ARG A 148 6.64 -12.63 -9.27
N ILE A 149 7.56 -13.55 -8.97
CA ILE A 149 8.36 -13.53 -7.75
C ILE A 149 9.59 -12.62 -7.93
N ALA A 150 10.34 -12.82 -9.01
CA ALA A 150 11.60 -12.10 -9.22
C ALA A 150 11.41 -10.61 -9.55
N ALA A 151 10.40 -10.24 -10.34
CA ALA A 151 10.28 -8.87 -10.84
C ALA A 151 10.06 -7.82 -9.72
N PRO A 152 9.19 -8.03 -8.71
CA PRO A 152 9.06 -7.11 -7.59
C PRO A 152 10.35 -6.95 -6.80
N ILE A 153 11.06 -8.06 -6.53
CA ILE A 153 12.32 -8.06 -5.78
C ILE A 153 13.36 -7.21 -6.50
N ILE A 154 13.56 -7.45 -7.80
CA ILE A 154 14.54 -6.72 -8.60
C ILE A 154 14.17 -5.23 -8.71
N ALA A 155 12.89 -4.91 -8.95
CA ALA A 155 12.44 -3.54 -9.11
C ALA A 155 12.59 -2.73 -7.82
N ILE A 156 12.19 -3.29 -6.67
CA ILE A 156 12.28 -2.61 -5.38
C ILE A 156 13.75 -2.50 -4.96
N ALA A 157 14.55 -3.55 -5.11
CA ALA A 157 15.99 -3.48 -4.82
C ALA A 157 16.68 -2.40 -5.66
N PHE A 158 16.30 -2.25 -6.93
CA PHE A 158 16.81 -1.17 -7.78
C PHE A 158 16.44 0.21 -7.26
N ILE A 159 15.20 0.41 -6.79
CA ILE A 159 14.74 1.68 -6.21
C ILE A 159 15.55 2.00 -4.94
N GLU A 160 15.69 1.05 -4.01
CA GLU A 160 16.48 1.21 -2.78
C GLU A 160 17.95 1.57 -3.07
N ILE A 161 18.57 0.90 -4.05
CA ILE A 161 19.94 1.20 -4.48
C ILE A 161 20.04 2.60 -5.09
N LEU A 162 19.08 3.00 -5.93
CA LEU A 162 19.05 4.36 -6.48
C LEU A 162 18.89 5.41 -5.38
N GLN A 163 18.04 5.18 -4.38
CA GLN A 163 17.88 6.10 -3.26
C GLN A 163 19.17 6.25 -2.46
N PHE A 164 19.87 5.14 -2.21
CA PHE A 164 21.17 5.16 -1.56
C PHE A 164 22.23 5.93 -2.36
N ILE A 165 22.34 5.69 -3.68
CA ILE A 165 23.29 6.39 -4.55
C ILE A 165 22.96 7.89 -4.67
N THR A 166 21.67 8.22 -4.77
CA THR A 166 21.20 9.61 -4.87
C THR A 166 21.16 10.34 -3.52
N LYS A 167 21.52 9.66 -2.43
CA LYS A 167 21.50 10.17 -1.05
C LYS A 167 20.12 10.70 -0.63
N THR A 168 19.07 10.13 -1.19
CA THR A 168 17.68 10.46 -0.86
C THR A 168 17.08 9.50 0.17
N GLY A 169 17.79 8.42 0.51
CA GLY A 169 17.38 7.47 1.54
C GLY A 169 18.52 6.57 2.02
N SER A 170 18.20 5.71 2.99
CA SER A 170 19.08 4.66 3.51
C SER A 170 18.84 3.34 2.79
N LEU A 171 19.88 2.50 2.69
CA LEU A 171 19.74 1.14 2.17
C LEU A 171 19.36 0.20 3.33
N ASP A 172 18.10 -0.20 3.45
CA ASP A 172 17.64 -1.15 4.47
C ASP A 172 17.02 -2.41 3.85
N ILE A 173 17.60 -3.57 4.18
CA ILE A 173 17.09 -4.87 3.74
C ILE A 173 15.70 -5.17 4.28
N ASP A 174 15.35 -4.63 5.46
CA ASP A 174 14.04 -4.82 6.07
C ASP A 174 12.95 -4.07 5.28
N ASP A 175 13.27 -2.89 4.77
CA ASP A 175 12.36 -2.11 3.92
C ASP A 175 12.11 -2.84 2.59
N LEU A 176 13.17 -3.38 1.97
CA LEU A 176 13.02 -4.25 0.79
C LEU A 176 12.08 -5.44 1.07
N ILE A 177 12.27 -6.13 2.20
CA ILE A 177 11.43 -7.28 2.59
C ILE A 177 9.96 -6.86 2.76
N LEU A 178 9.70 -5.76 3.48
CA LEU A 178 8.35 -5.26 3.73
C LEU A 178 7.66 -4.81 2.44
N ASN A 179 8.38 -4.10 1.58
CA ASN A 179 7.88 -3.62 0.29
C ASN A 179 7.54 -4.79 -0.64
N VAL A 180 8.41 -5.80 -0.74
CA VAL A 180 8.15 -7.02 -1.52
C VAL A 180 6.95 -7.78 -0.94
N PHE A 181 6.84 -7.88 0.38
CA PHE A 181 5.70 -8.49 1.05
C PHE A 181 4.39 -7.78 0.70
N GLY A 182 4.39 -6.44 0.64
CA GLY A 182 3.27 -5.63 0.16
C GLY A 182 2.80 -6.02 -1.23
N VAL A 183 3.72 -6.17 -2.20
CA VAL A 183 3.37 -6.62 -3.56
C VAL A 183 2.72 -7.99 -3.53
N TYR A 184 3.22 -8.92 -2.72
CA TYR A 184 2.67 -10.27 -2.62
C TYR A 184 1.31 -10.33 -1.95
N LEU A 185 1.04 -9.48 -0.95
CA LEU A 185 -0.31 -9.30 -0.42
C LEU A 185 -1.27 -8.82 -1.52
N GLY A 186 -0.83 -7.86 -2.35
CA GLY A 186 -1.58 -7.42 -3.53
C GLY A 186 -1.85 -8.55 -4.52
N TYR A 187 -0.92 -9.52 -4.68
CA TYR A 187 -1.15 -10.71 -5.49
C TYR A 187 -2.18 -11.67 -4.91
N GLY A 188 -2.15 -11.83 -3.59
CA GLY A 188 -3.00 -12.77 -2.85
C GLY A 188 -4.43 -12.29 -2.63
N LEU A 189 -4.73 -11.00 -2.90
CA LEU A 189 -6.05 -10.42 -2.63
C LEU A 189 -7.19 -11.21 -3.31
N PRO A 190 -8.02 -11.92 -2.54
CA PRO A 190 -9.01 -12.83 -3.10
C PRO A 190 -10.13 -12.06 -3.81
N GLY A 191 -10.64 -12.61 -4.90
CA GLY A 191 -11.81 -12.04 -5.58
C GLY A 191 -11.58 -10.69 -6.27
N ILE A 192 -10.40 -10.06 -6.18
CA ILE A 192 -10.13 -8.77 -6.83
C ILE A 192 -10.34 -8.82 -8.34
N THR A 193 -9.94 -9.93 -8.96
CA THR A 193 -10.16 -10.17 -10.38
C THR A 193 -11.60 -10.55 -10.73
N ARG A 194 -12.41 -10.98 -9.75
CA ARG A 194 -13.84 -11.24 -9.96
C ARG A 194 -14.62 -9.92 -9.93
N ILE A 195 -14.25 -9.03 -9.02
CA ILE A 195 -14.85 -7.70 -8.85
C ILE A 195 -14.51 -6.82 -10.06
N ILE A 196 -13.23 -6.73 -10.46
CA ILE A 196 -12.81 -5.85 -11.54
C ILE A 196 -12.79 -6.62 -12.87
N ARG A 197 -13.69 -6.22 -13.77
CA ARG A 197 -13.71 -6.63 -15.18
C ARG A 197 -13.20 -5.47 -16.04
N TYR A 198 -12.52 -5.77 -17.13
CA TYR A 198 -12.05 -4.79 -18.11
C TYR A 198 -12.39 -5.27 -19.51
#